data_AF-A0A6N2ZLJ6-F1
#
_entry.id   AF-A0A6N2ZLJ6-F1
#
_cell.length_a   1.000
_cell.length_b   1.000
_cell.length_c   1.000
_cell.angle_alpha   90.00
_cell.angle_beta   90.00
_cell.angle_gamma   90.00
#
_symmetry.space_group_name_H-M   'P 1'
#
loop_
_entity.id
_entity.type
_entity.pdbx_description
1 polymer ?
#
loop_
_entity_poly.entity_id
_entity_poly.type
_entity_poly.pdbx_seq_one_letter_code
_entity_poly.pdbx_strand_id
1 'polypeptide(L)'
;MRILRFIANGQMLEPDPECDFTGLVSGTSGYLHAEFDFNNDWIGCRVAASFFSLDKEYPAIVENCRCEIPAEALSFRDFYVQLTGIRDGYKITTNRQIVRQRRPGE
;
A
#
# COMPACT_ATOMS: atom_id res chain seq x y z
N MET A 1 6.43 -11.22 -10.51
CA MET A 1 5.68 -10.63 -9.38
C MET A 1 6.63 -9.74 -8.60
N ARG A 2 6.29 -8.47 -8.41
CA ARG A 2 7.11 -7.47 -7.71
C ARG A 2 6.40 -7.08 -6.42
N ILE A 3 7.17 -6.90 -5.35
CA ILE A 3 6.67 -6.55 -4.02
C ILE A 3 7.16 -5.14 -3.68
N LEU A 4 6.23 -4.27 -3.31
CA LEU A 4 6.52 -2.96 -2.74
C LEU A 4 6.46 -3.08 -1.21
N ARG A 5 7.59 -2.86 -0.55
CA ARG A 5 7.71 -2.95 0.90
C ARG A 5 7.52 -1.59 1.54
N PHE A 6 6.70 -1.53 2.58
CA PHE A 6 6.46 -0.33 3.37
C PHE A 6 6.69 -0.62 4.85
N ILE A 7 7.09 0.39 5.59
CA ILE A 7 7.27 0.35 7.04
C ILE A 7 6.15 1.18 7.67
N ALA A 8 5.35 0.55 8.53
CA ALA A 8 4.27 1.16 9.29
C ALA A 8 4.69 1.33 10.76
N ASN A 9 5.22 2.53 11.07
CA ASN A 9 5.60 2.91 12.43
C ASN A 9 4.51 3.81 13.03
N GLY A 10 3.59 3.20 13.77
CA GLY A 10 2.40 3.87 14.27
C GLY A 10 1.57 4.44 13.12
N GLN A 11 1.32 5.75 13.13
CA GLN A 11 0.56 6.44 12.08
C GLN A 11 1.43 6.89 10.89
N MET A 12 2.70 6.51 10.85
CA MET A 12 3.60 6.82 9.74
C MET A 12 3.78 5.59 8.84
N LEU A 13 3.56 5.77 7.55
CA LEU A 13 3.78 4.81 6.48
C LEU A 13 4.82 5.38 5.52
N GLU A 14 5.93 4.66 5.38
CA GLU A 14 7.07 5.06 4.55
C GLU A 14 7.48 3.89 3.65
N PRO A 15 8.05 4.16 2.45
CA PRO A 15 8.67 3.11 1.66
C PRO A 15 9.87 2.52 2.40
N ASP A 16 10.02 1.20 2.35
CA ASP A 16 11.25 0.54 2.84
C ASP A 16 12.44 1.05 2.00
N PRO A 17 13.50 1.62 2.62
CA PRO A 17 14.64 2.16 1.90
C PRO A 17 15.42 1.10 1.09
N GLU A 18 15.29 -0.18 1.44
CA GLU A 18 15.92 -1.30 0.75
C GLU A 18 15.04 -1.87 -0.38
N CYS A 19 13.86 -1.27 -0.61
CA CYS A 19 12.95 -1.69 -1.67
C CYS A 19 13.04 -0.75 -2.87
N ASP A 20 13.20 -1.32 -4.07
CA ASP A 20 13.17 -0.55 -5.30
C ASP A 20 11.71 -0.22 -5.69
N PHE A 21 11.41 1.06 -5.79
CA PHE A 21 10.12 1.61 -6.28
C PHE A 21 10.20 2.17 -7.72
N THR A 22 11.30 1.97 -8.44
CA THR A 22 11.52 2.52 -9.78
C THR A 22 11.01 1.60 -10.89
N GLY A 23 10.61 2.14 -12.05
CA GLY A 23 10.21 1.30 -13.19
C GLY A 23 8.85 0.59 -13.02
N LEU A 24 7.98 1.12 -12.16
CA LEU A 24 6.57 0.71 -12.09
C LEU A 24 5.82 1.27 -13.30
N VAL A 25 4.91 0.48 -13.89
CA VAL A 25 4.20 0.82 -15.12
C VAL A 25 2.70 0.80 -14.89
N SER A 26 2.05 1.95 -15.03
CA SER A 26 0.60 2.07 -14.83
C SER A 26 -0.19 1.26 -15.85
N GLY A 27 -1.40 0.82 -15.49
CA GLY A 27 -2.31 0.11 -16.39
C GLY A 27 -1.95 -1.36 -16.64
N THR A 28 -1.06 -1.92 -15.82
CA THR A 28 -0.75 -3.36 -15.83
C THR A 28 -1.33 -4.04 -14.59
N SER A 29 -1.73 -5.31 -14.69
CA SER A 29 -2.45 -6.04 -13.65
C SER A 29 -1.69 -7.29 -13.19
N GLY A 30 -2.01 -7.78 -11.98
CA GLY A 30 -1.52 -9.06 -11.44
C GLY A 30 -0.03 -9.11 -11.11
N TYR A 31 0.70 -7.99 -11.16
CA TYR A 31 2.16 -7.97 -11.00
C TYR A 31 2.64 -7.31 -9.70
N LEU A 32 1.86 -6.44 -9.06
CA LEU A 32 2.24 -5.72 -7.83
C LEU A 32 1.52 -6.25 -6.60
N HIS A 33 2.32 -6.50 -5.56
CA HIS A 33 1.85 -6.74 -4.21
C HIS A 33 2.46 -5.69 -3.29
N ALA A 34 1.76 -5.37 -2.21
CA ALA A 34 2.31 -4.60 -1.10
C ALA A 34 2.64 -5.55 0.06
N GLU A 35 3.77 -5.30 0.71
CA GLU A 35 4.18 -5.92 1.96
C GLU A 35 4.41 -4.83 3.01
N PHE A 36 4.02 -5.10 4.25
CA PHE A 36 4.06 -4.13 5.33
C PHE A 36 4.84 -4.69 6.52
N ASP A 37 5.85 -3.96 6.97
CA ASP A 37 6.46 -4.17 8.27
C ASP A 37 5.72 -3.35 9.31
N PHE A 38 5.30 -3.97 10.41
CA PHE A 38 4.42 -3.38 11.40
C PHE A 38 5.13 -3.25 12.75
N ASN A 39 5.12 -2.05 13.32
CA ASN A 39 5.55 -1.86 14.70
C ASN A 39 4.51 -2.41 15.70
N ASN A 40 4.82 -2.31 17.00
CA ASN A 40 3.98 -2.86 18.08
C ASN A 40 2.57 -2.24 18.17
N ASP A 41 2.33 -1.06 17.60
CA ASP A 41 1.01 -0.40 17.65
C ASP A 41 -0.06 -1.18 16.89
N TRP A 42 0.37 -2.01 15.92
CA TRP A 42 -0.50 -2.80 15.05
C TRP A 42 -0.82 -4.20 15.60
N ILE A 43 -0.21 -4.62 16.71
CA ILE A 43 -0.42 -5.96 17.28
C ILE A 43 -1.90 -6.19 17.57
N GLY A 44 -2.42 -7.32 17.06
CA GLY A 44 -3.81 -7.73 17.23
C GLY A 44 -4.81 -6.98 16.34
N CYS A 45 -4.35 -6.06 15.48
CA CYS A 45 -5.22 -5.38 14.52
C CYS A 45 -5.56 -6.31 13.34
N ARG A 46 -6.82 -6.26 12.91
CA ARG A 46 -7.19 -6.59 11.53
C ARG A 46 -6.85 -5.38 10.66
N VAL A 47 -6.09 -5.59 9.60
CA VAL A 47 -5.54 -4.50 8.80
C VAL A 47 -6.11 -4.53 7.38
N ALA A 48 -6.50 -3.35 6.89
CA ALA A 48 -6.83 -3.12 5.49
C ALA A 48 -5.91 -2.05 4.92
N ALA A 49 -5.46 -2.26 3.68
CA ALA A 49 -4.76 -1.28 2.88
C ALA A 49 -5.76 -0.60 1.93
N SER A 50 -5.82 0.72 1.99
CA SER A 50 -6.60 1.55 1.08
C SER A 50 -5.67 2.10 0.01
N PHE A 51 -5.91 1.73 -1.24
CA PHE A 51 -5.20 2.27 -2.40
C PHE A 51 -6.05 3.34 -3.07
N PHE A 52 -5.48 4.49 -3.41
CA PHE A 52 -6.22 5.59 -4.04
C PHE A 52 -5.65 5.95 -5.40
N SER A 53 -6.53 6.07 -6.40
CA SER A 53 -6.22 6.65 -7.72
C SER A 53 -7.29 7.67 -8.06
N LEU A 54 -6.88 8.89 -8.40
CA LEU A 54 -7.79 10.01 -8.67
C LEU A 54 -8.88 10.17 -7.59
N ASP A 55 -8.47 10.12 -6.32
CA ASP A 55 -9.32 10.17 -5.11
C ASP A 55 -10.33 9.03 -4.91
N LYS A 56 -10.38 8.05 -5.83
CA LYS A 56 -11.18 6.84 -5.65
C LYS A 56 -10.40 5.79 -4.87
N GLU A 57 -11.03 5.24 -3.83
CA GLU A 57 -10.48 4.20 -2.96
C GLU A 57 -10.71 2.79 -3.52
N TYR A 58 -9.69 1.94 -3.38
CA TYR A 58 -9.66 0.53 -3.71
C TYR A 58 -9.06 -0.23 -2.52
N PRO A 59 -9.90 -0.77 -1.61
CA PRO A 59 -9.41 -1.42 -0.41
C PRO A 59 -8.98 -2.88 -0.69
N ALA A 60 -7.96 -3.34 0.03
CA ALA A 60 -7.54 -4.73 0.09
C ALA A 60 -7.31 -5.16 1.55
N ILE A 61 -7.72 -6.37 1.91
CA ILE A 61 -7.39 -6.95 3.22
C ILE A 61 -5.92 -7.35 3.24
N VAL A 62 -5.21 -7.01 4.32
CA VAL A 62 -3.83 -7.40 4.52
C VAL A 62 -3.78 -8.73 5.28
N GLU A 63 -3.28 -9.77 4.64
CA GLU A 63 -3.12 -11.11 5.22
C GLU A 63 -1.63 -11.52 5.16
N ASN A 64 -1.10 -12.09 6.24
CA ASN A 64 0.33 -12.43 6.35
C ASN A 64 1.24 -11.24 5.95
N CYS A 65 0.88 -10.05 6.42
CA CYS A 65 1.57 -8.78 6.13
C CYS A 65 1.60 -8.38 4.65
N ARG A 66 0.76 -8.98 3.79
CA ARG A 66 0.76 -8.74 2.34
C ARG A 66 -0.64 -8.57 1.78
N CYS A 67 -0.74 -7.90 0.64
CA CYS A 67 -1.94 -7.90 -0.20
C CYS A 67 -1.58 -7.66 -1.67
N GLU A 68 -2.44 -8.10 -2.58
CA GLU A 68 -2.39 -7.66 -3.97
C GLU A 68 -2.86 -6.21 -4.07
N ILE A 69 -2.18 -5.39 -4.88
CA ILE A 69 -2.63 -4.03 -5.15
C ILE A 69 -3.70 -4.10 -6.26
N PRO A 70 -4.94 -3.62 -6.02
CA PRO A 70 -6.00 -3.65 -7.03
C PRO A 70 -5.57 -2.97 -8.32
N ALA A 71 -5.77 -3.62 -9.46
CA ALA A 71 -5.32 -3.13 -10.76
C ALA A 71 -5.93 -1.75 -11.11
N GLU A 72 -7.14 -1.48 -10.64
CA GLU A 72 -7.84 -0.21 -10.81
C GLU A 72 -7.14 0.95 -10.09
N ALA A 73 -6.45 0.68 -8.98
CA ALA A 73 -5.62 1.67 -8.31
C ALA A 73 -4.34 1.98 -9.10
N LEU A 74 -3.89 1.09 -9.98
CA LEU A 74 -2.67 1.24 -10.78
C LEU A 74 -2.91 1.95 -12.12
N SER A 75 -4.12 2.47 -12.35
CA SER A 75 -4.56 3.05 -13.64
C SER A 75 -3.95 4.42 -13.98
N PHE A 76 -3.29 5.09 -13.03
CA PHE A 76 -2.77 6.45 -13.21
C PHE A 76 -1.27 6.57 -12.88
N ARG A 77 -0.68 7.74 -13.14
CA ARG A 77 0.75 8.02 -12.94
C ARG A 77 1.18 7.89 -11.47
N ASP A 78 0.27 8.09 -10.56
CA ASP A 78 0.48 7.97 -9.13
C ASP A 78 -0.72 7.30 -8.48
N PHE A 79 -0.45 6.58 -7.41
CA PHE A 79 -1.46 6.09 -6.49
C PHE A 79 -0.99 6.31 -5.06
N TYR A 80 -1.93 6.32 -4.12
CA TYR A 80 -1.64 6.45 -2.70
C TYR A 80 -1.92 5.15 -1.97
N VAL A 81 -1.18 4.90 -0.90
CA VAL A 81 -1.38 3.77 0.02
C VAL A 81 -1.62 4.33 1.42
N GLN A 82 -2.61 3.78 2.13
CA GLN A 82 -2.88 4.07 3.53
C GLN A 82 -3.30 2.78 4.24
N LEU A 83 -2.90 2.61 5.50
CA LEU A 83 -3.31 1.46 6.30
C LEU A 83 -4.33 1.89 7.35
N THR A 84 -5.32 1.04 7.59
CA THR A 84 -6.22 1.13 8.74
C THR A 84 -6.19 -0.18 9.51
N GLY A 85 -5.82 -0.11 10.79
CA GLY A 85 -5.83 -1.23 11.73
C GLY A 85 -6.97 -1.07 12.74
N ILE A 86 -7.72 -2.14 12.98
CA ILE A 86 -8.81 -2.16 13.96
C ILE A 86 -8.68 -3.37 14.88
N ARG A 87 -8.77 -3.13 16.18
CA ARG A 87 -8.99 -4.15 17.23
C ARG A 87 -9.93 -3.56 18.30
N ASP A 88 -10.32 -4.35 19.28
CA ASP A 88 -11.32 -3.93 20.27
C ASP A 88 -10.95 -2.59 20.94
N GLY A 89 -11.84 -1.59 20.80
CA GLY A 89 -11.65 -0.22 21.29
C GLY A 89 -10.51 0.59 20.65
N TYR A 90 -9.81 0.08 19.63
CA TYR A 90 -8.62 0.70 19.06
C TYR A 90 -8.68 0.78 17.53
N LYS A 91 -8.39 1.97 17.01
CA LYS A 91 -8.24 2.23 15.58
C LYS A 91 -6.97 3.04 15.35
N ILE A 92 -6.16 2.60 14.40
CA ILE A 92 -4.99 3.34 13.91
C ILE A 92 -5.10 3.51 12.40
N THR A 93 -4.80 4.71 11.91
CA THR A 93 -4.74 5.00 10.48
C THR A 93 -3.45 5.77 10.18
N THR A 94 -2.74 5.37 9.14
CA THR A 94 -1.50 6.04 8.72
C THR A 94 -1.75 7.33 7.93
N ASN A 95 -0.70 8.09 7.64
CA ASN A 95 -0.68 9.01 6.50
C ASN A 95 -0.92 8.26 5.16
N ARG A 96 -1.11 9.03 4.09
CA ARG A 96 -1.10 8.53 2.71
C ARG A 96 0.32 8.58 2.16
N GLN A 97 0.85 7.44 1.73
CA GLN A 97 2.12 7.33 1.03
C GLN A 97 1.89 7.31 -0.48
N ILE A 98 2.52 8.22 -1.22
CA ILE A 98 2.46 8.25 -2.69
C ILE A 98 3.42 7.23 -3.30
N VAL A 99 2.99 6.55 -4.36
CA VAL A 99 3.81 5.70 -5.22
C VAL A 99 3.68 6.21 -6.65
N ARG A 100 4.82 6.42 -7.32
CA ARG A 100 4.87 6.93 -8.69
C ARG A 100 5.14 5.81 -9.68
N GLN A 101 4.42 5.85 -10.78
CA GLN A 101 4.51 4.94 -11.92
C GLN A 101 4.81 5.74 -13.18
N ARG A 102 5.34 5.07 -14.20
CA ARG A 102 5.49 5.61 -15.56
C ARG A 102 4.32 5.15 -16.41
N ARG A 103 3.99 5.94 -17.44
CA ARG A 103 3.05 5.46 -18.46
C ARG A 103 3.73 4.41 -19.34
N PRO A 104 2.98 3.47 -19.93
CA PRO A 104 3.52 2.61 -20.97
C PRO A 104 4.13 3.46 -22.09
N GLY A 105 5.42 3.26 -22.40
CA GLY A 105 6.13 3.98 -23.46
C GLY A 105 6.87 5.25 -23.04
N GLU A 106 6.88 5.62 -21.75
CA GLU A 106 7.78 6.64 -21.14
C GLU A 106 9.05 6.01 -20.57
#